data_AF-U3GTF0-F1
#
_entry.id   AF-U3GTF0-F1
#
_cell.length_a   1.000
_cell.length_b   1.000
_cell.length_c   1.000
_cell.angle_alpha   90.00
_cell.angle_beta   90.00
_cell.angle_gamma   90.00
#
_symmetry.space_group_name_H-M   'P 1'
#
loop_
_entity.id
_entity.type
_entity.pdbx_description
1 polymer ?
#
loop_
_entity_poly.entity_id
_entity_poly.type
_entity_poly.pdbx_seq_one_letter_code
_entity_poly.pdbx_strand_id
1 'polypeptide(L)'
;MGFSARRRINTSSGRSVPVRIATGGVLAGLVVGGGVVVSMNKDVELVVNGDTQHIKTMAGSVDSVLRQAGIEVGDKDMVVPAPSEKIGDNATITVRTARPVAVTIDGVTQNIDTTALTIEELLNQLSVGSSDAVDVPSDQQIPTSGLSIGIATPKPVTVDNAGNVENLVVAANTVKDLLDRLGIAYDDDDVVEPALDTPVTPDMTARVTRIQNDEVTETKPYEAPAEYVDNPELNEGEENILEPAKPGTKRIVSTIRKVNGVEEARDVIEDVALTPAAPAKIERGTKPAAPAMAEGSVWDSIAQCESTGNWAINTGNGFFGGLQFTPSTWLSFGGGEYAPSAHLATREQQIAIAQKVQAAQGWGAWPACTAKLGLR
;
A
#
# COMPACT_ATOMS: atom_id res chain seq x y z
N MET A 1 74.61 1.47 4.42
CA MET A 1 73.70 0.33 4.69
C MET A 1 72.48 0.50 3.80
N GLY A 2 72.44 -0.18 2.65
CA GLY A 2 71.37 -0.07 1.67
C GLY A 2 70.29 -1.11 1.95
N PHE A 3 69.08 -0.65 2.24
CA PHE A 3 67.90 -1.50 2.29
C PHE A 3 67.33 -1.65 0.88
N SER A 4 67.39 -2.88 0.36
CA SER A 4 66.75 -3.29 -0.89
C SER A 4 65.25 -3.49 -0.63
N ALA A 5 64.42 -2.65 -1.23
CA ALA A 5 62.96 -2.80 -1.22
C ALA A 5 62.54 -3.81 -2.29
N ARG A 6 62.08 -4.99 -1.86
CA ARG A 6 61.48 -6.02 -2.72
C ARG A 6 60.01 -5.70 -2.98
N ARG A 7 59.61 -5.73 -4.25
CA ARG A 7 58.26 -5.43 -4.71
C ARG A 7 57.44 -6.73 -4.73
N ARG A 8 56.40 -6.82 -3.90
CA ARG A 8 55.35 -7.86 -4.03
C ARG A 8 54.44 -7.48 -5.20
N ILE A 9 53.98 -8.47 -5.96
CA ILE A 9 53.03 -8.28 -7.06
C ILE A 9 51.69 -7.88 -6.45
N ASN A 10 51.37 -6.60 -6.54
CA ASN A 10 50.04 -6.06 -6.33
C ASN A 10 49.56 -5.60 -7.70
N THR A 11 48.57 -6.26 -8.28
CA THR A 11 47.93 -5.82 -9.52
C THR A 11 46.46 -5.58 -9.26
N SER A 12 46.17 -4.33 -8.86
CA SER A 12 44.89 -3.69 -9.09
C SER A 12 44.65 -3.56 -10.59
N SER A 13 43.42 -3.86 -11.00
CA SER A 13 42.87 -3.68 -12.35
C SER A 13 43.05 -2.26 -12.89
N GLY A 14 43.22 -2.18 -14.22
CA GLY A 14 42.93 -0.97 -14.99
C GLY A 14 44.11 -0.06 -15.34
N ARG A 15 44.98 -0.48 -16.27
CA ARG A 15 45.49 0.37 -17.38
C ARG A 15 46.42 -0.41 -18.30
N SER A 16 46.20 -0.24 -19.60
CA SER A 16 46.99 -0.77 -20.71
C SER A 16 48.49 -0.44 -20.57
N VAL A 17 49.34 -1.47 -20.69
CA VAL A 17 50.80 -1.29 -20.77
C VAL A 17 51.21 -1.26 -22.24
N PRO A 18 52.06 -0.30 -22.67
CA PRO A 18 52.53 -0.25 -24.05
C PRO A 18 53.64 -1.27 -24.27
N VAL A 19 53.50 -2.04 -25.34
CA VAL A 19 54.55 -2.89 -25.91
C VAL A 19 55.72 -2.01 -26.34
N ARG A 20 56.90 -2.22 -25.76
CA ARG A 20 58.16 -1.66 -26.28
C ARG A 20 58.92 -2.76 -27.00
N ILE A 21 58.77 -2.76 -28.33
CA ILE A 21 59.66 -3.43 -29.27
C ILE A 21 61.03 -2.73 -29.17
N ALA A 22 62.08 -3.47 -28.83
CA ALA A 22 63.47 -3.03 -28.99
C ALA A 22 64.14 -3.95 -30.01
N THR A 23 64.19 -3.45 -31.25
CA THR A 23 64.78 -4.07 -32.43
C THR A 23 66.29 -3.79 -32.50
N GLY A 24 67.08 -4.81 -32.82
CA GLY A 24 68.41 -4.74 -33.45
C GLY A 24 69.59 -4.40 -32.52
N GLY A 25 70.75 -5.07 -32.52
CA GLY A 25 71.31 -6.11 -33.39
C GLY A 25 72.80 -5.81 -33.62
N VAL A 26 73.70 -6.78 -33.49
CA VAL A 26 74.96 -6.91 -34.27
C VAL A 26 75.36 -8.40 -34.30
N LEU A 27 75.54 -8.90 -35.53
CA LEU A 27 76.10 -10.19 -35.95
C LEU A 27 77.63 -10.27 -35.73
N ALA A 28 78.17 -11.45 -35.46
CA ALA A 28 79.14 -12.16 -36.31
C ALA A 28 79.88 -13.27 -35.55
N GLY A 29 79.93 -14.46 -36.15
CA GLY A 29 80.72 -15.59 -35.66
C GLY A 29 80.27 -16.92 -36.26
N LEU A 30 80.36 -17.04 -37.59
CA LEU A 30 80.03 -18.24 -38.34
C LEU A 30 81.21 -19.22 -38.27
N VAL A 31 81.09 -20.29 -37.49
CA VAL A 31 81.94 -21.49 -37.61
C VAL A 31 81.05 -22.65 -38.00
N VAL A 32 81.14 -23.05 -39.27
CA VAL A 32 80.52 -24.26 -39.81
C VAL A 32 81.28 -25.45 -39.23
N GLY A 33 80.72 -26.06 -38.20
CA GLY A 33 81.04 -27.42 -37.75
C GLY A 33 79.78 -28.25 -37.82
N GLY A 34 79.67 -29.09 -38.87
CA GLY A 34 78.56 -30.01 -39.06
C GLY A 34 78.52 -31.08 -37.98
N GLY A 35 77.81 -30.78 -36.89
CA GLY A 35 77.22 -31.77 -36.01
C GLY A 35 75.73 -31.50 -36.00
N VAL A 36 74.90 -32.55 -36.07
CA VAL A 36 73.48 -32.41 -35.74
C VAL A 36 73.44 -31.98 -34.28
N VAL A 37 73.34 -30.68 -34.00
CA VAL A 37 72.98 -30.20 -32.67
C VAL A 37 71.54 -30.61 -32.50
N VAL A 38 71.33 -31.77 -31.86
CA VAL A 38 70.02 -32.13 -31.35
C VAL A 38 69.67 -31.04 -30.36
N SER A 39 68.84 -30.09 -30.79
CA SER A 39 68.28 -29.07 -29.92
C SER A 39 67.50 -29.80 -28.83
N MET A 40 68.05 -29.89 -27.62
CA MET A 40 67.38 -30.47 -26.45
C MET A 40 66.24 -29.59 -25.91
N ASN A 41 65.81 -28.59 -26.70
CA ASN A 41 64.74 -27.68 -26.33
C ASN A 41 63.45 -28.49 -26.23
N LYS A 42 62.80 -28.34 -25.10
CA LYS A 42 61.46 -28.86 -24.83
C LYS A 42 60.48 -27.73 -25.11
N ASP A 43 59.38 -28.06 -25.77
CA ASP A 43 58.18 -27.22 -25.78
C ASP A 43 57.38 -27.57 -24.54
N VAL A 44 57.09 -26.58 -23.70
CA VAL A 44 56.37 -26.78 -22.44
C VAL A 44 55.17 -25.84 -22.44
N GLU A 45 54.00 -26.41 -22.20
CA GLU A 45 52.77 -25.64 -21.97
C GLU A 45 52.68 -25.32 -20.47
N LEU A 46 52.67 -24.05 -20.12
CA LEU A 46 52.57 -23.56 -18.76
C LEU A 46 51.23 -22.87 -18.56
N VAL A 47 50.37 -23.47 -17.74
CA VAL A 47 49.03 -22.98 -17.41
C VAL A 47 49.06 -22.34 -16.02
N VAL A 48 49.02 -21.01 -15.95
CA VAL A 48 49.09 -20.25 -14.69
C VAL A 48 47.74 -19.64 -14.42
N ASN A 49 47.07 -20.08 -13.36
CA ASN A 49 45.74 -19.56 -12.98
C ASN A 49 44.70 -19.60 -14.12
N GLY A 50 44.84 -20.51 -15.08
CA GLY A 50 43.99 -20.64 -16.27
C GLY A 50 44.56 -19.99 -17.53
N ASP A 51 45.60 -19.16 -17.41
CA ASP A 51 46.27 -18.54 -18.55
C ASP A 51 47.37 -19.47 -19.11
N THR A 52 47.25 -19.84 -20.38
CA THR A 52 48.22 -20.71 -21.06
C THR A 52 49.36 -19.92 -21.70
N GLN A 53 50.60 -20.37 -21.49
CA GLN A 53 51.82 -19.85 -22.11
C GLN A 53 52.66 -21.00 -22.65
N HIS A 54 53.20 -20.84 -23.86
CA HIS A 54 54.15 -21.80 -24.42
C HIS A 54 55.58 -21.32 -24.20
N ILE A 55 56.40 -22.18 -23.61
CA ILE A 55 57.79 -21.88 -23.25
C ILE A 55 58.71 -22.90 -23.90
N LYS A 56 59.69 -22.40 -24.63
CA LYS A 56 60.82 -23.20 -25.11
C LYS A 56 61.93 -23.17 -24.08
N THR A 57 62.30 -24.34 -23.57
CA THR A 57 63.25 -24.44 -22.46
C THR A 57 64.15 -25.67 -22.54
N MET A 58 65.37 -25.55 -22.01
CA MET A 58 66.29 -26.66 -21.78
C MET A 58 66.16 -27.22 -20.35
N ALA A 59 65.30 -26.63 -19.51
CA ALA A 59 65.15 -27.00 -18.11
C ALA A 59 64.83 -28.50 -17.95
N GLY A 60 65.34 -29.05 -16.85
CA GLY A 60 65.20 -30.47 -16.54
C GLY A 60 64.05 -30.79 -15.60
N SER A 61 63.52 -29.78 -14.88
CA SER A 61 62.46 -29.95 -13.88
C SER A 61 61.42 -28.84 -13.93
N VAL A 62 60.26 -29.09 -13.31
CA VAL A 62 59.18 -28.11 -13.18
C VAL A 62 59.65 -26.81 -12.50
N ASP A 63 60.35 -26.88 -11.35
CA ASP A 63 60.86 -25.70 -10.63
C ASP A 63 61.79 -24.84 -11.50
N SER A 64 62.63 -25.46 -12.33
CA SER A 64 63.53 -24.72 -13.20
C SER A 64 62.81 -24.03 -14.37
N VAL A 65 61.70 -24.60 -14.88
CA VAL A 65 60.82 -23.90 -15.84
C VAL A 65 60.14 -22.71 -15.17
N LEU A 66 59.58 -22.89 -13.98
CA LEU A 66 58.85 -21.83 -13.27
C LEU A 66 59.74 -20.63 -12.97
N ARG A 67 60.98 -20.87 -12.49
CA ARG A 67 61.97 -19.80 -12.28
C ARG A 67 62.35 -19.09 -13.57
N GLN A 68 62.52 -19.81 -14.68
CA GLN A 68 62.80 -19.22 -15.99
C GLN A 68 61.64 -18.34 -16.47
N ALA A 69 60.40 -18.75 -16.22
CA ALA A 69 59.19 -17.99 -16.51
C ALA A 69 58.96 -16.82 -15.54
N GLY A 70 59.76 -16.69 -14.48
CA GLY A 70 59.62 -15.64 -13.47
C GLY A 70 58.42 -15.85 -12.52
N ILE A 71 57.95 -17.08 -12.37
CA ILE A 71 56.82 -17.43 -11.50
C ILE A 71 57.34 -17.87 -10.15
N GLU A 72 56.98 -17.12 -9.12
CA GLU A 72 57.16 -17.52 -7.72
C GLU A 72 55.92 -18.25 -7.24
N VAL A 73 56.13 -19.41 -6.61
CA VAL A 73 55.06 -20.28 -6.09
C VAL A 73 55.14 -20.27 -4.56
N GLY A 74 54.02 -20.02 -3.90
CA GLY A 74 53.89 -20.08 -2.44
C GLY A 74 53.65 -21.50 -1.92
N ASP A 75 53.80 -21.70 -0.61
CA ASP A 75 53.68 -23.02 0.04
C ASP A 75 52.27 -23.64 -0.07
N LYS A 76 51.25 -22.83 -0.33
CA LYS A 76 49.85 -23.26 -0.46
C LYS A 76 49.39 -23.39 -1.93
N ASP A 77 50.24 -23.01 -2.87
CA ASP A 77 49.91 -23.07 -4.29
C ASP A 77 49.98 -24.51 -4.80
N MET A 78 49.14 -24.83 -5.78
CA MET A 78 49.16 -26.14 -6.44
C MET A 78 50.07 -26.06 -7.66
N VAL A 79 51.04 -26.98 -7.74
CA VAL A 79 51.89 -27.17 -8.92
C VAL A 79 51.83 -28.63 -9.35
N VAL A 80 51.38 -28.86 -10.59
CA VAL A 80 51.26 -30.20 -11.18
C VAL A 80 51.95 -30.20 -12.55
N PRO A 81 52.92 -31.10 -12.81
CA PRO A 81 53.54 -32.06 -11.89
C PRO A 81 54.32 -31.38 -10.75
N ALA A 82 54.77 -32.16 -9.76
CA ALA A 82 55.48 -31.62 -8.59
C ALA A 82 56.73 -30.79 -8.99
N PRO A 83 57.13 -29.76 -8.22
CA PRO A 83 58.26 -28.89 -8.58
C PRO A 83 59.59 -29.63 -8.85
N SER A 84 59.81 -30.76 -8.18
CA SER A 84 61.01 -31.61 -8.37
C SER A 84 60.91 -32.60 -9.54
N GLU A 85 59.73 -32.74 -10.14
CA GLU A 85 59.47 -33.72 -11.21
C GLU A 85 60.28 -33.35 -12.46
N LYS A 86 60.81 -34.38 -13.15
CA LYS A 86 61.53 -34.18 -14.40
C LYS A 86 60.55 -33.92 -15.53
N ILE A 87 60.89 -33.00 -16.42
CA ILE A 87 60.01 -32.64 -17.54
C ILE A 87 60.52 -33.18 -18.88
N GLY A 88 59.59 -33.68 -19.69
CA GLY A 88 59.80 -34.12 -21.07
C GLY A 88 59.40 -33.04 -22.08
N ASP A 89 59.56 -33.35 -23.37
CA ASP A 89 59.06 -32.51 -24.46
C ASP A 89 57.51 -32.58 -24.52
N ASN A 90 56.85 -31.46 -24.82
CA ASN A 90 55.39 -31.28 -24.75
C ASN A 90 54.80 -31.51 -23.35
N ALA A 91 55.57 -31.23 -22.28
CA ALA A 91 55.05 -31.32 -20.93
C ALA A 91 54.07 -30.16 -20.64
N THR A 92 52.97 -30.46 -19.96
CA THR A 92 52.06 -29.45 -19.41
C THR A 92 52.34 -29.26 -17.93
N ILE A 93 52.56 -28.02 -17.51
CA ILE A 93 52.75 -27.62 -16.12
C ILE A 93 51.59 -26.70 -15.75
N THR A 94 50.87 -27.05 -14.69
CA THR A 94 49.76 -26.25 -14.17
C THR A 94 50.14 -25.66 -12.83
N VAL A 95 50.02 -24.34 -12.70
CA VAL A 95 50.22 -23.59 -11.46
C VAL A 95 48.91 -22.91 -11.08
N ARG A 96 48.46 -23.12 -9.85
CA ARG A 96 47.27 -22.46 -9.30
C ARG A 96 47.61 -21.83 -7.98
N THR A 97 47.49 -20.51 -7.94
CA THR A 97 47.78 -19.72 -6.74
C THR A 97 46.67 -19.92 -5.72
N ALA A 98 47.03 -20.13 -4.45
CA ALA A 98 46.08 -20.18 -3.35
C ALA A 98 45.41 -18.82 -3.15
N ARG A 99 44.09 -18.84 -2.96
CA ARG A 99 43.24 -17.67 -2.81
C ARG A 99 42.51 -17.77 -1.47
N PRO A 100 42.57 -16.75 -0.62
CA PRO A 100 41.80 -16.75 0.62
C PRO A 100 40.32 -16.52 0.30
N VAL A 101 39.44 -17.39 0.79
CA VAL A 101 37.99 -17.23 0.64
C VAL A 101 37.35 -17.25 2.03
N ALA A 102 36.55 -16.23 2.30
CA ALA A 102 35.66 -16.20 3.45
C ALA A 102 34.33 -16.84 3.05
N VAL A 103 34.01 -18.00 3.62
CA VAL A 103 32.75 -18.70 3.39
C VAL A 103 31.85 -18.48 4.59
N THR A 104 30.71 -17.84 4.39
CA THR A 104 29.71 -17.60 5.42
C THR A 104 28.54 -18.56 5.21
N ILE A 105 28.45 -19.61 6.03
CA ILE A 105 27.35 -20.57 5.98
C ILE A 105 26.36 -20.22 7.08
N ASP A 106 25.14 -19.83 6.70
CA ASP A 106 24.08 -19.46 7.66
C ASP A 106 24.54 -18.43 8.72
N GLY A 107 25.32 -17.44 8.29
CA GLY A 107 25.87 -16.38 9.14
C GLY A 107 27.16 -16.74 9.88
N VAL A 108 27.63 -18.00 9.83
CA VAL A 108 28.90 -18.42 10.43
C VAL A 108 30.01 -18.34 9.39
N THR A 109 30.97 -17.44 9.61
CA THR A 109 32.09 -17.22 8.68
C THR A 109 33.30 -18.10 8.99
N GLN A 110 33.83 -18.75 7.96
CA GLN A 110 35.05 -19.54 7.99
C GLN A 110 36.01 -19.06 6.90
N ASN A 111 37.28 -18.90 7.24
CA ASN A 111 38.31 -18.55 6.25
C ASN A 111 39.04 -19.81 5.80
N ILE A 112 39.05 -20.02 4.49
CA ILE A 112 39.73 -21.16 3.84
C ILE A 112 40.68 -20.65 2.77
N ASP A 113 41.75 -21.40 2.50
CA ASP A 113 42.59 -21.19 1.32
C ASP A 113 42.22 -22.24 0.28
N THR A 114 41.90 -21.80 -0.93
CA THR A 114 41.56 -22.70 -2.05
C THR A 114 42.42 -22.40 -3.27
N THR A 115 42.65 -23.41 -4.09
CA THR A 115 43.28 -23.27 -5.42
C THR A 115 42.24 -23.25 -6.54
N ALA A 116 40.93 -23.33 -6.21
CA ALA A 116 39.81 -23.23 -7.15
C ALA A 116 39.87 -21.93 -7.97
N LEU A 117 39.57 -22.03 -9.28
CA LEU A 117 39.58 -20.86 -10.17
C LEU A 117 38.24 -20.14 -10.18
N THR A 118 37.15 -20.89 -10.07
CA THR A 118 35.76 -20.42 -10.09
C THR A 118 35.02 -20.82 -8.83
N ILE A 119 33.88 -20.17 -8.58
CA ILE A 119 32.97 -20.52 -7.49
C ILE A 119 32.48 -21.97 -7.62
N GLU A 120 32.11 -22.41 -8.83
CA GLU A 120 31.65 -23.79 -9.08
C GLU A 120 32.65 -24.84 -8.59
N GLU A 121 33.92 -24.65 -8.88
CA GLU A 121 34.98 -25.58 -8.45
C GLU A 121 35.18 -25.55 -6.93
N LEU A 122 35.06 -24.38 -6.30
CA LEU A 122 35.10 -24.26 -4.85
C LEU A 122 33.91 -24.96 -4.18
N LEU A 123 32.69 -24.76 -4.70
CA LEU A 123 31.49 -25.40 -4.15
C LEU A 123 31.58 -26.93 -4.24
N ASN A 124 32.14 -27.46 -5.33
CA ASN A 124 32.43 -28.88 -5.48
C ASN A 124 33.44 -29.39 -4.43
N GLN A 125 34.48 -28.61 -4.10
CA GLN A 125 35.43 -28.96 -3.04
C GLN A 125 34.78 -28.97 -1.66
N LEU A 126 33.88 -28.01 -1.39
CA LEU A 126 33.15 -27.89 -0.13
C LEU A 126 32.00 -28.90 0.01
N SER A 127 31.71 -29.69 -1.03
CA SER A 127 30.58 -30.63 -1.07
C SER A 127 29.24 -29.94 -0.75
N VAL A 128 29.09 -28.69 -1.16
CA VAL A 128 27.86 -27.90 -1.01
C VAL A 128 26.80 -28.49 -1.93
N GLY A 129 25.59 -28.72 -1.41
CA GLY A 129 24.52 -29.36 -2.16
C GLY A 129 23.93 -28.43 -3.21
N SER A 130 23.37 -28.98 -4.28
CA SER A 130 22.65 -28.18 -5.30
C SER A 130 21.41 -27.47 -4.78
N SER A 131 20.94 -27.82 -3.57
CA SER A 131 19.81 -27.19 -2.90
C SER A 131 20.18 -25.91 -2.14
N ASP A 132 21.47 -25.68 -1.89
CA ASP A 132 21.95 -24.50 -1.17
C ASP A 132 21.92 -23.27 -2.08
N ALA A 133 21.68 -22.10 -1.51
CA ALA A 133 21.73 -20.83 -2.24
C ALA A 133 23.08 -20.16 -2.03
N VAL A 134 23.68 -19.70 -3.13
CA VAL A 134 24.97 -19.01 -3.13
C VAL A 134 24.77 -17.60 -3.67
N ASP A 135 25.31 -16.61 -2.97
CA ASP A 135 25.15 -15.19 -3.28
C ASP A 135 25.97 -14.70 -4.49
N VAL A 136 26.92 -15.51 -4.95
CA VAL A 136 27.82 -15.22 -6.07
C VAL A 136 27.55 -16.19 -7.25
N PRO A 137 27.58 -15.73 -8.52
CA PRO A 137 27.47 -16.59 -9.69
C PRO A 137 28.50 -17.73 -9.69
N SER A 138 28.09 -18.93 -10.09
CA SER A 138 28.95 -20.12 -10.07
C SER A 138 30.15 -20.04 -11.03
N ASP A 139 30.00 -19.30 -12.13
CA ASP A 139 31.05 -19.10 -13.14
C ASP A 139 32.01 -17.95 -12.79
N GLN A 140 31.74 -17.19 -11.73
CA GLN A 140 32.61 -16.10 -11.31
C GLN A 140 33.99 -16.62 -10.90
N GLN A 141 35.04 -15.99 -11.45
CA GLN A 141 36.40 -16.27 -11.05
C GLN A 141 36.72 -15.72 -9.66
N ILE A 142 37.41 -16.50 -8.84
CA ILE A 142 37.86 -16.09 -7.51
C ILE A 142 39.07 -15.16 -7.66
N PRO A 143 39.05 -13.89 -7.25
CA PRO A 143 40.22 -13.03 -7.35
C PRO A 143 41.38 -13.53 -6.47
N THR A 144 42.63 -13.28 -6.87
CA THR A 144 43.79 -13.61 -6.04
C THR A 144 43.88 -12.79 -4.75
N SER A 145 43.18 -11.65 -4.67
CA SER A 145 43.02 -10.87 -3.44
C SER A 145 42.07 -11.53 -2.43
N GLY A 146 41.34 -12.56 -2.85
CA GLY A 146 40.31 -13.25 -2.08
C GLY A 146 38.90 -12.81 -2.42
N LEU A 147 37.93 -13.54 -1.87
CA LEU A 147 36.50 -13.37 -2.09
C LEU A 147 35.72 -13.72 -0.81
N SER A 148 34.56 -13.10 -0.61
CA SER A 148 33.59 -13.53 0.39
C SER A 148 32.40 -14.15 -0.32
N ILE A 149 31.95 -15.31 0.14
CA ILE A 149 30.76 -15.98 -0.37
C ILE A 149 29.82 -16.33 0.79
N GLY A 150 28.54 -16.06 0.61
CA GLY A 150 27.44 -16.43 1.48
C GLY A 150 26.72 -17.65 0.94
N ILE A 151 26.59 -18.68 1.78
CA ILE A 151 25.86 -19.91 1.49
C ILE A 151 24.70 -20.01 2.49
N ALA A 152 23.48 -20.08 1.96
CA ALA A 152 22.30 -20.40 2.76
C ALA A 152 21.90 -21.85 2.55
N THR A 153 21.65 -22.54 3.65
CA THR A 153 21.06 -23.89 3.60
C THR A 153 19.53 -23.81 3.51
N PRO A 154 18.85 -24.83 2.94
CA PRO A 154 17.40 -24.90 2.92
C PRO A 154 16.82 -24.95 4.33
N LYS A 155 15.96 -23.99 4.66
CA LYS A 155 15.30 -23.88 5.97
C LYS A 155 13.78 -23.90 5.78
N PRO A 156 13.02 -24.54 6.70
CA PRO A 156 11.57 -24.40 6.72
C PRO A 156 11.22 -22.95 7.07
N VAL A 157 10.32 -22.35 6.30
CA VAL A 157 9.83 -20.98 6.49
C VAL A 157 8.35 -20.90 6.15
N THR A 158 7.67 -19.92 6.73
CA THR A 158 6.30 -19.57 6.39
C THR A 158 6.30 -18.23 5.67
N VAL A 159 5.61 -18.13 4.54
CA VAL A 159 5.44 -16.88 3.80
C VAL A 159 3.96 -16.54 3.75
N ASP A 160 3.59 -15.37 4.26
CA ASP A 160 2.24 -14.81 4.21
C ASP A 160 2.22 -13.65 3.23
N ASN A 161 1.71 -13.87 2.02
CA ASN A 161 1.57 -12.83 1.00
C ASN A 161 0.12 -12.36 0.94
N ALA A 162 -0.16 -11.24 1.61
CA ALA A 162 -1.48 -10.63 1.68
C ALA A 162 -2.59 -11.57 2.19
N GLY A 163 -2.29 -12.43 3.18
CA GLY A 163 -3.20 -13.43 3.73
C GLY A 163 -3.10 -14.81 3.06
N ASN A 164 -2.34 -14.94 1.97
CA ASN A 164 -2.03 -16.24 1.37
C ASN A 164 -0.81 -16.83 2.06
N VAL A 165 -1.04 -17.78 2.97
CA VAL A 165 0.00 -18.39 3.80
C VAL A 165 0.49 -19.69 3.17
N GLU A 166 1.79 -19.80 2.96
CA GLU A 166 2.48 -20.99 2.44
C GLU A 166 3.61 -21.43 3.36
N ASN A 167 3.78 -22.73 3.54
CA ASN A 167 4.92 -23.32 4.26
C ASN A 167 5.86 -23.98 3.25
N LEU A 168 7.11 -23.52 3.22
CA LEU A 168 8.07 -23.86 2.20
C LEU A 168 9.42 -24.21 2.83
N VAL A 169 10.26 -24.94 2.11
CA VAL A 169 11.67 -25.15 2.48
C VAL A 169 12.51 -24.48 1.41
N VAL A 170 13.17 -23.38 1.78
CA VAL A 170 13.88 -22.51 0.84
C VAL A 170 15.27 -22.20 1.40
N ALA A 171 16.28 -22.25 0.55
CA ALA A 171 17.58 -21.69 0.87
C ALA A 171 17.59 -20.21 0.50
N ALA A 172 17.67 -19.34 1.50
CA ALA A 172 17.75 -17.90 1.30
C ALA A 172 18.59 -17.28 2.42
N ASN A 173 19.42 -16.30 2.08
CA ASN A 173 20.26 -15.61 3.06
C ASN A 173 19.45 -14.57 3.84
N THR A 174 18.57 -13.83 3.17
CA THR A 174 17.75 -12.74 3.75
C THR A 174 16.29 -12.82 3.32
N VAL A 175 15.41 -12.08 3.99
CA VAL A 175 13.99 -11.98 3.59
C VAL A 175 13.85 -11.50 2.14
N LYS A 176 14.69 -10.56 1.70
CA LYS A 176 14.71 -10.12 0.30
C LYS A 176 14.98 -11.28 -0.66
N ASP A 177 16.03 -12.05 -0.41
CA ASP A 177 16.42 -13.20 -1.23
C ASP A 177 15.32 -14.27 -1.26
N LEU A 178 14.67 -14.49 -0.11
CA LEU A 178 13.51 -15.38 0.00
C LEU A 178 12.36 -14.94 -0.93
N LEU A 179 11.98 -13.66 -0.88
CA LEU A 179 10.89 -13.13 -1.71
C LEU A 179 11.24 -13.14 -3.21
N ASP A 180 12.47 -12.72 -3.55
CA ASP A 180 12.97 -12.72 -4.93
C ASP A 180 12.93 -14.13 -5.53
N ARG A 181 13.36 -15.14 -4.76
CA ARG A 181 13.39 -16.55 -5.19
C ARG A 181 12.01 -17.16 -5.37
N LEU A 182 11.03 -16.69 -4.59
CA LEU A 182 9.62 -17.07 -4.73
C LEU A 182 8.90 -16.27 -5.83
N GLY A 183 9.57 -15.28 -6.44
CA GLY A 183 8.96 -14.41 -7.44
C GLY A 183 7.89 -13.47 -6.86
N ILE A 184 7.96 -13.19 -5.56
CA ILE A 184 7.03 -12.29 -4.87
C ILE A 184 7.56 -10.86 -5.04
N ALA A 185 7.08 -10.16 -6.05
CA ALA A 185 7.34 -8.74 -6.23
C ALA A 185 6.65 -7.92 -5.12
N TYR A 186 7.20 -6.77 -4.76
CA TYR A 186 6.63 -5.77 -3.85
C TYR A 186 7.10 -4.38 -4.29
N ASP A 187 6.37 -3.34 -3.93
CA ASP A 187 6.73 -1.95 -4.20
C ASP A 187 7.08 -1.19 -2.91
N ASP A 188 7.25 0.13 -3.01
CA ASP A 188 7.64 0.99 -1.89
C ASP A 188 6.50 1.25 -0.89
N ASP A 189 5.25 1.02 -1.29
CA ASP A 189 4.08 1.17 -0.41
C ASP A 189 3.84 -0.10 0.42
N ASP A 190 4.21 -1.27 -0.10
CA ASP A 190 4.11 -2.55 0.58
C ASP A 190 5.00 -2.63 1.85
N VAL A 191 4.51 -3.33 2.87
CA VAL A 191 5.24 -3.54 4.14
C VAL A 191 5.66 -4.99 4.26
N VAL A 192 6.97 -5.22 4.39
CA VAL A 192 7.55 -6.56 4.59
C VAL A 192 8.07 -6.69 6.02
N GLU A 193 7.62 -7.72 6.72
CA GLU A 193 8.03 -8.05 8.08
C GLU A 193 8.46 -9.52 8.19
N PRO A 194 9.64 -9.83 8.76
CA PRO A 194 10.72 -8.92 9.16
C PRO A 194 11.34 -8.14 7.98
N ALA A 195 12.20 -7.16 8.30
CA ALA A 195 12.83 -6.29 7.30
C ALA A 195 13.61 -7.09 6.23
N LEU A 196 13.71 -6.53 5.02
CA LEU A 196 14.28 -7.18 3.84
C LEU A 196 15.71 -7.72 4.01
N ASP A 197 16.53 -7.07 4.84
CA ASP A 197 17.91 -7.45 5.16
C ASP A 197 18.02 -8.43 6.33
N THR A 198 16.90 -8.76 6.99
CA THR A 198 16.87 -9.71 8.10
C THR A 198 17.32 -11.10 7.63
N PRO A 199 18.30 -11.73 8.30
CA PRO A 199 18.73 -13.09 7.98
C PRO A 199 17.61 -14.11 8.17
N VAL A 200 17.48 -15.07 7.25
CA VAL A 200 16.46 -16.12 7.34
C VAL A 200 16.85 -17.18 8.37
N THR A 201 15.98 -17.37 9.36
CA THR A 201 16.10 -18.42 10.39
C THR A 201 15.10 -19.55 10.17
N PRO A 202 15.35 -20.76 10.69
CA PRO A 202 14.34 -21.83 10.68
C PRO A 202 13.03 -21.41 11.34
N ASP A 203 11.91 -21.86 10.76
CA ASP A 203 10.54 -21.62 11.21
C ASP A 203 10.14 -20.12 11.25
N MET A 204 10.91 -19.27 10.56
CA MET A 204 10.62 -17.84 10.40
C MET A 204 9.34 -17.65 9.60
N THR A 205 8.53 -16.68 10.01
CA THR A 205 7.41 -16.17 9.20
C THR A 205 7.79 -14.85 8.55
N ALA A 206 7.77 -14.80 7.23
CA ALA A 206 7.89 -13.56 6.45
C ALA A 206 6.49 -13.16 5.96
N ARG A 207 6.07 -11.94 6.27
CA ARG A 207 4.76 -11.37 5.93
C ARG A 207 4.96 -10.22 4.95
N VAL A 208 4.22 -10.24 3.86
CA VAL A 208 4.10 -9.15 2.89
C VAL A 208 2.69 -8.60 3.00
N THR A 209 2.58 -7.37 3.50
CA THR A 209 1.33 -6.62 3.59
C THR A 209 1.24 -5.69 2.40
N ARG A 210 0.19 -5.87 1.58
CA ARG A 210 0.00 -5.08 0.36
C ARG A 210 -0.70 -3.77 0.68
N ILE A 211 -0.15 -2.65 0.26
CA ILE A 211 -0.78 -1.34 0.45
C ILE A 211 -1.01 -0.70 -0.93
N GLN A 212 -2.26 -0.39 -1.24
CA GLN A 212 -2.64 0.23 -2.51
C GLN A 212 -3.49 1.47 -2.25
N ASN A 213 -3.21 2.55 -2.96
CA ASN A 213 -3.99 3.78 -2.93
C ASN A 213 -4.58 4.04 -4.31
N ASP A 214 -5.87 3.77 -4.47
CA ASP A 214 -6.58 3.96 -5.74
C ASP A 214 -7.30 5.30 -5.75
N GLU A 215 -7.21 6.05 -6.83
CA GLU A 215 -8.11 7.18 -7.08
C GLU A 215 -9.33 6.70 -7.87
N VAL A 216 -10.52 6.86 -7.29
CA VAL A 216 -11.78 6.49 -7.93
C VAL A 216 -12.61 7.73 -8.17
N THR A 217 -12.98 7.92 -9.44
CA THR A 217 -13.92 8.96 -9.86
C THR A 217 -15.30 8.36 -10.07
N GLU A 218 -16.27 8.84 -9.30
CA GLU A 218 -17.68 8.46 -9.44
C GLU A 218 -18.53 9.67 -9.82
N THR A 219 -19.51 9.47 -10.71
CA THR A 219 -20.57 10.47 -10.94
C THR A 219 -21.82 10.02 -10.22
N LYS A 220 -22.31 10.80 -9.25
CA LYS A 220 -23.51 10.50 -8.47
C LYS A 220 -24.58 11.57 -8.67
N PRO A 221 -25.88 11.20 -8.67
CA PRO A 221 -26.95 12.19 -8.63
C PRO A 221 -26.93 12.93 -7.29
N TYR A 222 -27.37 14.18 -7.30
CA TYR A 222 -27.63 14.95 -6.08
C TYR A 222 -28.85 15.85 -6.26
N GLU A 223 -29.52 16.14 -5.15
CA GLU A 223 -30.71 16.99 -5.12
C GLU A 223 -30.40 18.34 -4.47
N ALA A 224 -31.06 19.39 -4.96
CA ALA A 224 -31.04 20.69 -4.31
C ALA A 224 -32.08 20.72 -3.17
N PRO A 225 -31.83 21.48 -2.09
CA PRO A 225 -32.81 21.65 -1.02
C PRO A 225 -34.13 22.22 -1.57
N ALA A 226 -35.26 21.72 -1.09
CA ALA A 226 -36.57 22.17 -1.55
C ALA A 226 -36.80 23.66 -1.25
N GLU A 227 -37.49 24.33 -2.18
CA GLU A 227 -37.97 25.70 -2.02
C GLU A 227 -39.42 25.66 -1.54
N TYR A 228 -39.69 26.26 -0.37
CA TYR A 228 -41.01 26.28 0.22
C TYR A 228 -41.74 27.59 -0.09
N VAL A 229 -42.99 27.48 -0.50
CA VAL A 229 -43.90 28.61 -0.75
C VAL A 229 -45.06 28.55 0.24
N ASP A 230 -45.24 29.59 1.03
CA ASP A 230 -46.33 29.65 2.00
C ASP A 230 -47.68 29.81 1.30
N ASN A 231 -48.63 28.93 1.62
CA ASN A 231 -50.01 28.99 1.14
C ASN A 231 -50.98 29.17 2.33
N PRO A 232 -51.65 30.32 2.48
CA PRO A 232 -52.57 30.59 3.58
C PRO A 232 -53.93 29.88 3.44
N GLU A 233 -54.20 29.24 2.30
CA GLU A 233 -55.45 28.49 2.07
C GLU A 233 -55.35 27.03 2.51
N LEU A 234 -54.12 26.49 2.59
CA LEU A 234 -53.81 25.13 3.04
C LEU A 234 -53.56 25.08 4.55
N ASN A 235 -54.03 24.00 5.20
CA ASN A 235 -53.87 23.85 6.64
C ASN A 235 -52.39 23.67 7.01
N GLU A 236 -51.98 24.24 8.14
CA GLU A 236 -50.64 24.02 8.68
C GLU A 236 -50.31 22.52 8.78
N GLY A 237 -49.17 22.13 8.21
CA GLY A 237 -48.74 20.73 8.11
C GLY A 237 -49.18 20.00 6.83
N GLU A 238 -50.04 20.60 6.00
CA GLU A 238 -50.30 20.12 4.63
C GLU A 238 -49.23 20.66 3.68
N GLU A 239 -48.68 19.79 2.84
CA GLU A 239 -47.70 20.14 1.80
C GLU A 239 -48.12 19.54 0.46
N ASN A 240 -48.01 20.33 -0.62
CA ASN A 240 -48.19 19.84 -1.99
C ASN A 240 -46.96 20.16 -2.83
N ILE A 241 -46.56 19.22 -3.67
CA ILE A 241 -45.47 19.42 -4.63
C ILE A 241 -46.03 20.18 -5.84
N LEU A 242 -45.61 21.42 -6.03
CA LEU A 242 -45.94 22.23 -7.21
C LEU A 242 -45.05 21.86 -8.39
N GLU A 243 -43.75 21.73 -8.15
CA GLU A 243 -42.76 21.32 -9.15
C GLU A 243 -41.84 20.26 -8.55
N PRO A 244 -41.67 19.08 -9.18
CA PRO A 244 -40.77 18.05 -8.68
C PRO A 244 -39.30 18.48 -8.83
N ALA A 245 -38.44 18.02 -7.92
CA ALA A 245 -37.00 18.22 -8.03
C ALA A 245 -36.46 17.59 -9.33
N LYS A 246 -35.46 18.24 -9.92
CA LYS A 246 -34.67 17.67 -11.02
C LYS A 246 -33.26 17.42 -10.50
N PRO A 247 -32.87 16.14 -10.29
CA PRO A 247 -31.54 15.82 -9.82
C PRO A 247 -30.45 16.38 -10.74
N GLY A 248 -29.44 16.99 -10.13
CA GLY A 248 -28.19 17.31 -10.78
C GLY A 248 -27.25 16.11 -10.70
N THR A 249 -26.03 16.28 -11.22
CA THR A 249 -24.96 15.29 -11.09
C THR A 249 -23.73 15.94 -10.53
N LYS A 250 -23.03 15.23 -9.65
CA LYS A 250 -21.76 15.66 -9.10
C LYS A 250 -20.70 14.59 -9.32
N ARG A 251 -19.48 15.04 -9.59
CA ARG A 251 -18.28 14.21 -9.66
C ARG A 251 -17.67 14.17 -8.28
N ILE A 252 -17.51 12.96 -7.77
CA ILE A 252 -16.83 12.68 -6.51
C ILE A 252 -15.53 11.96 -6.86
N VAL A 253 -14.41 12.57 -6.52
CA VAL A 253 -13.09 11.91 -6.58
C VAL A 253 -12.73 11.49 -5.17
N SER A 254 -12.49 10.19 -4.98
CA SER A 254 -12.10 9.62 -3.69
C SER A 254 -10.78 8.87 -3.81
N THR A 255 -9.93 9.00 -2.80
CA THR A 255 -8.78 8.11 -2.60
C THR A 255 -9.24 6.93 -1.74
N ILE A 256 -9.01 5.71 -2.21
CA ILE A 256 -9.32 4.47 -1.49
C ILE A 256 -8.00 3.82 -1.10
N ARG A 257 -7.76 3.68 0.21
CA ARG A 257 -6.64 2.91 0.73
C ARG A 257 -7.07 1.47 0.98
N LYS A 258 -6.38 0.53 0.32
CA LYS A 258 -6.59 -0.91 0.48
C LYS A 258 -5.39 -1.53 1.17
N VAL A 259 -5.67 -2.41 2.13
CA VAL A 259 -4.66 -3.26 2.79
C VAL A 259 -5.00 -4.71 2.51
N ASN A 260 -4.07 -5.45 1.91
CA ASN A 260 -4.27 -6.84 1.45
C ASN A 260 -5.52 -7.00 0.55
N GLY A 261 -5.77 -6.00 -0.30
CA GLY A 261 -6.92 -5.96 -1.21
C GLY A 261 -8.25 -5.55 -0.58
N VAL A 262 -8.30 -5.32 0.74
CA VAL A 262 -9.52 -4.89 1.46
C VAL A 262 -9.49 -3.38 1.65
N GLU A 263 -10.57 -2.69 1.28
CA GLU A 263 -10.75 -1.24 1.55
C GLU A 263 -10.77 -0.97 3.05
N GLU A 264 -9.76 -0.25 3.54
CA GLU A 264 -9.64 0.14 4.95
C GLU A 264 -10.13 1.58 5.17
N ALA A 265 -9.86 2.46 4.20
CA ALA A 265 -10.26 3.87 4.27
C ALA A 265 -10.65 4.41 2.89
N ARG A 266 -11.54 5.41 2.92
CA ARG A 266 -11.97 6.16 1.76
C ARG A 266 -12.10 7.64 2.14
N ASP A 267 -11.35 8.48 1.45
CA ASP A 267 -11.35 9.92 1.64
C ASP A 267 -11.83 10.62 0.37
N VAL A 268 -12.80 11.52 0.50
CA VAL A 268 -13.28 12.35 -0.62
C VAL A 268 -12.36 13.55 -0.77
N ILE A 269 -11.66 13.63 -1.89
CA ILE A 269 -10.70 14.73 -2.18
C ILE A 269 -11.32 15.81 -3.08
N GLU A 270 -12.32 15.47 -3.88
CA GLU A 270 -13.06 16.42 -4.72
C GLU A 270 -14.55 16.07 -4.73
N ASP A 271 -15.41 17.08 -4.56
CA ASP A 271 -16.87 16.97 -4.72
C ASP A 271 -17.35 18.20 -5.51
N VAL A 272 -17.59 18.03 -6.81
CA VAL A 272 -17.90 19.13 -7.74
C VAL A 272 -19.18 18.83 -8.51
N ALA A 273 -20.12 19.76 -8.49
CA ALA A 273 -21.32 19.70 -9.33
C ALA A 273 -20.94 19.81 -10.82
N LEU A 274 -21.34 18.81 -11.61
CA LEU A 274 -21.20 18.81 -13.07
C LEU A 274 -22.42 19.44 -13.74
N THR A 275 -23.61 19.06 -13.28
CA THR A 275 -24.89 19.65 -13.71
C THR A 275 -25.67 20.13 -12.50
N PRO A 276 -26.20 21.36 -12.51
CA PRO A 276 -26.92 21.92 -11.38
C PRO A 276 -28.22 21.14 -11.13
N ALA A 277 -28.50 20.81 -9.88
CA ALA A 277 -29.80 20.32 -9.45
C ALA A 277 -30.81 21.47 -9.39
N ALA A 278 -32.05 21.22 -9.80
CA ALA A 278 -33.16 22.15 -9.60
C ALA A 278 -33.99 21.72 -8.38
N PRO A 279 -34.28 22.63 -7.44
CA PRO A 279 -35.04 22.30 -6.24
C PRO A 279 -36.48 21.93 -6.58
N ALA A 280 -37.10 21.07 -5.75
CA ALA A 280 -38.55 20.94 -5.76
C ALA A 280 -39.17 22.25 -5.23
N LYS A 281 -40.28 22.69 -5.83
CA LYS A 281 -41.12 23.72 -5.23
C LYS A 281 -42.28 23.07 -4.50
N ILE A 282 -42.34 23.28 -3.21
CA ILE A 282 -43.35 22.71 -2.32
C ILE A 282 -44.15 23.87 -1.76
N GLU A 283 -45.46 23.88 -1.98
CA GLU A 283 -46.33 24.76 -1.21
C GLU A 283 -46.60 24.13 0.15
N ARG A 284 -46.49 24.92 1.22
CA ARG A 284 -46.80 24.49 2.58
C ARG A 284 -47.93 25.32 3.15
N GLY A 285 -48.86 24.66 3.81
CA GLY A 285 -49.97 25.32 4.46
C GLY A 285 -49.50 26.18 5.63
N THR A 286 -50.03 27.39 5.69
CA THR A 286 -49.82 28.34 6.79
C THR A 286 -51.12 28.77 7.43
N LYS A 287 -52.26 28.19 6.99
CA LYS A 287 -53.55 28.41 7.64
C LYS A 287 -53.50 27.81 9.05
N PRO A 288 -53.65 28.63 10.10
CA PRO A 288 -53.54 28.14 11.47
C PRO A 288 -54.51 26.99 11.71
N ALA A 289 -53.97 25.84 12.12
CA ALA A 289 -54.80 24.77 12.65
C ALA A 289 -55.27 25.16 14.06
N ALA A 290 -56.52 24.86 14.39
CA ALA A 290 -56.94 25.03 15.77
C ALA A 290 -56.23 24.00 16.68
N PRO A 291 -55.80 24.39 17.89
CA PRO A 291 -55.19 23.46 18.84
C PRO A 291 -56.13 22.27 19.08
N ALA A 292 -55.56 21.06 19.05
CA ALA A 292 -56.31 19.85 19.35
C ALA A 292 -56.85 19.91 20.79
N MET A 293 -58.17 19.86 20.93
CA MET A 293 -58.86 19.89 22.23
C MET A 293 -59.38 18.50 22.55
N ALA A 294 -59.00 17.97 23.73
CA ALA A 294 -59.54 16.71 24.23
C ALA A 294 -61.09 16.69 24.17
N GLU A 295 -61.66 15.55 23.80
CA GLU A 295 -63.10 15.33 23.87
C GLU A 295 -63.57 15.33 25.33
N GLY A 296 -64.69 15.98 25.62
CA GLY A 296 -65.24 16.10 26.98
C GLY A 296 -64.63 17.24 27.81
N SER A 297 -64.10 18.26 27.16
CA SER A 297 -63.58 19.47 27.81
C SER A 297 -64.70 20.29 28.47
N VAL A 298 -64.33 21.21 29.37
CA VAL A 298 -65.27 22.17 29.99
C VAL A 298 -66.06 22.93 28.93
N TRP A 299 -65.46 23.19 27.76
CA TRP A 299 -66.11 23.85 26.64
C TRP A 299 -67.24 23.03 26.03
N ASP A 300 -67.15 21.70 26.02
CA ASP A 300 -68.24 20.84 25.56
C ASP A 300 -69.44 20.89 26.50
N SER A 301 -69.18 21.02 27.81
CA SER A 301 -70.25 21.18 28.79
C SER A 301 -70.97 22.53 28.62
N ILE A 302 -70.23 23.58 28.29
CA ILE A 302 -70.80 24.89 27.97
C ILE A 302 -71.59 24.80 26.66
N ALA A 303 -71.02 24.23 25.59
CA ALA A 303 -71.73 24.06 24.33
C ALA A 303 -72.99 23.19 24.47
N GLN A 304 -72.98 22.17 25.34
CA GLN A 304 -74.17 21.38 25.64
C GLN A 304 -75.28 22.23 26.28
N CYS A 305 -74.92 23.20 27.11
CA CYS A 305 -75.87 24.11 27.73
C CYS A 305 -76.33 25.22 26.77
N GLU A 306 -75.41 25.78 25.98
CA GLU A 306 -75.63 26.94 25.10
C GLU A 306 -76.30 26.56 23.77
N SER A 307 -75.95 25.41 23.18
CA SER A 307 -76.41 24.99 21.85
C SER A 307 -76.90 23.54 21.77
N THR A 308 -77.08 22.86 22.91
CA THR A 308 -77.36 21.40 22.95
C THR A 308 -76.24 20.59 22.29
N GLY A 309 -75.01 21.11 22.31
CA GLY A 309 -73.82 20.45 21.76
C GLY A 309 -73.70 20.56 20.23
N ASN A 310 -74.60 21.32 19.58
CA ASN A 310 -74.52 21.55 18.14
C ASN A 310 -73.55 22.71 17.85
N TRP A 311 -72.34 22.37 17.40
CA TRP A 311 -71.30 23.34 17.08
C TRP A 311 -71.56 24.14 15.78
N ALA A 312 -72.46 23.66 14.91
CA ALA A 312 -72.83 24.33 13.67
C ALA A 312 -74.17 25.10 13.78
N ILE A 313 -74.67 25.34 15.01
CA ILE A 313 -75.99 25.94 15.21
C ILE A 313 -76.05 27.39 14.66
N ASN A 314 -77.11 27.68 13.92
CA ASN A 314 -77.48 29.01 13.48
C ASN A 314 -79.01 29.08 13.39
N THR A 315 -79.67 29.55 14.44
CA THR A 315 -81.14 29.64 14.54
C THR A 315 -81.68 31.00 14.14
N GLY A 316 -80.83 31.94 13.71
CA GLY A 316 -81.20 33.31 13.39
C GLY A 316 -81.45 34.22 14.61
N ASN A 317 -81.08 33.79 15.82
CA ASN A 317 -81.24 34.56 17.07
C ASN A 317 -80.13 35.60 17.34
N GLY A 318 -79.21 35.78 16.39
CA GLY A 318 -78.08 36.72 16.50
C GLY A 318 -76.80 36.15 17.12
N PHE A 319 -76.82 34.88 17.55
CA PHE A 319 -75.67 34.15 18.07
C PHE A 319 -75.37 32.92 17.21
N PHE A 320 -74.09 32.54 17.13
CA PHE A 320 -73.62 31.54 16.17
C PHE A 320 -72.67 30.53 16.81
N GLY A 321 -72.81 29.26 16.41
CA GLY A 321 -71.92 28.18 16.81
C GLY A 321 -72.19 27.62 18.21
N GLY A 322 -71.42 26.60 18.59
CA GLY A 322 -71.67 25.81 19.80
C GLY A 322 -71.60 26.63 21.09
N LEU A 323 -70.78 27.67 21.10
CA LEU A 323 -70.59 28.58 22.24
C LEU A 323 -71.34 29.90 22.07
N GLN A 324 -72.30 29.98 21.13
CA GLN A 324 -73.20 31.13 20.97
C GLN A 324 -72.45 32.48 20.87
N PHE A 325 -71.49 32.60 19.95
CA PHE A 325 -70.76 33.86 19.72
C PHE A 325 -71.63 34.89 19.02
N THR A 326 -71.51 36.17 19.40
CA THR A 326 -71.96 37.28 18.53
C THR A 326 -70.96 37.51 17.40
N PRO A 327 -71.39 38.01 16.21
CA PRO A 327 -70.46 38.30 15.11
C PRO A 327 -69.35 39.27 15.50
N SER A 328 -69.67 40.28 16.31
CA SER A 328 -68.69 41.28 16.78
C SER A 328 -67.63 40.66 17.67
N THR A 329 -68.01 39.82 18.63
CA THR A 329 -67.06 39.16 19.54
C THR A 329 -66.22 38.14 18.78
N TRP A 330 -66.82 37.35 17.89
CA TRP A 330 -66.11 36.38 17.05
C TRP A 330 -64.97 37.04 16.27
N LEU A 331 -65.28 38.10 15.51
CA LEU A 331 -64.30 38.79 14.68
C LEU A 331 -63.28 39.56 15.53
N SER A 332 -63.70 40.20 16.63
CA SER A 332 -62.80 41.00 17.49
C SER A 332 -61.72 40.18 18.19
N PHE A 333 -61.98 38.89 18.43
CA PHE A 333 -61.03 37.97 19.07
C PHE A 333 -60.24 37.11 18.07
N GLY A 334 -60.32 37.43 16.78
CA GLY A 334 -59.55 36.78 15.71
C GLY A 334 -60.23 35.55 15.08
N GLY A 335 -61.51 35.31 15.35
CA GLY A 335 -62.24 34.18 14.76
C GLY A 335 -62.38 34.26 13.23
N GLY A 336 -62.22 35.47 12.66
CA GLY A 336 -62.18 35.69 11.23
C GLY A 336 -61.03 34.98 10.50
N GLU A 337 -59.96 34.59 11.20
CA GLU A 337 -58.87 33.78 10.65
C GLU A 337 -59.30 32.33 10.36
N TYR A 338 -60.31 31.83 11.08
CA TYR A 338 -60.83 30.47 10.91
C TYR A 338 -62.06 30.42 10.00
N ALA A 339 -63.04 31.31 10.24
CA ALA A 339 -64.24 31.39 9.42
C ALA A 339 -64.93 32.77 9.53
N PRO A 340 -65.73 33.19 8.53
CA PRO A 340 -66.50 34.44 8.59
C PRO A 340 -67.51 34.52 9.74
N SER A 341 -67.95 33.37 10.30
CA SER A 341 -68.84 33.29 11.45
C SER A 341 -68.58 31.99 12.23
N ALA A 342 -68.82 32.00 13.54
CA ALA A 342 -68.49 30.89 14.44
C ALA A 342 -69.12 29.55 14.02
N HIS A 343 -70.37 29.53 13.56
CA HIS A 343 -71.07 28.31 13.13
C HIS A 343 -70.47 27.62 11.88
N LEU A 344 -69.61 28.33 11.14
CA LEU A 344 -68.87 27.80 9.99
C LEU A 344 -67.47 27.30 10.37
N ALA A 345 -67.03 27.55 11.60
CA ALA A 345 -65.75 27.08 12.13
C ALA A 345 -65.94 25.72 12.85
N THR A 346 -64.88 24.92 12.90
CA THR A 346 -64.89 23.65 13.64
C THR A 346 -65.03 23.89 15.14
N ARG A 347 -65.40 22.84 15.88
CA ARG A 347 -65.45 22.86 17.35
C ARG A 347 -64.16 23.42 17.95
N GLU A 348 -63.02 22.92 17.49
CA GLU A 348 -61.70 23.27 18.02
C GLU A 348 -61.36 24.73 17.73
N GLN A 349 -61.71 25.22 16.53
CA GLN A 349 -61.55 26.64 16.17
C GLN A 349 -62.42 27.55 17.05
N GLN A 350 -63.66 27.16 17.32
CA GLN A 350 -64.54 27.90 18.21
C GLN A 350 -64.01 27.93 19.65
N ILE A 351 -63.50 26.80 20.14
CA ILE A 351 -62.89 26.71 21.48
C ILE A 351 -61.63 27.55 21.57
N ALA A 352 -60.78 27.57 20.53
CA ALA A 352 -59.58 28.38 20.51
C ALA A 352 -59.88 29.89 20.66
N ILE A 353 -60.93 30.37 20.00
CA ILE A 353 -61.41 31.76 20.17
C ILE A 353 -62.05 31.95 21.55
N ALA A 354 -62.80 30.96 22.05
CA ALA A 354 -63.43 31.03 23.36
C ALA A 354 -62.40 31.15 24.50
N GLN A 355 -61.27 30.45 24.40
CA GLN A 355 -60.15 30.58 25.35
C GLN A 355 -59.57 31.99 25.33
N LYS A 356 -59.43 32.63 24.16
CA LYS A 356 -59.00 34.04 24.07
C LYS A 356 -60.00 34.98 24.75
N VAL A 357 -61.30 34.76 24.54
CA VAL A 357 -62.37 35.54 25.21
C VAL A 357 -62.33 35.33 26.73
N GLN A 358 -62.21 34.09 27.19
CA GLN A 358 -62.13 33.74 28.61
C GLN A 358 -60.90 34.36 29.27
N ALA A 359 -59.75 34.35 28.61
CA ALA A 359 -58.55 34.98 29.14
C ALA A 359 -58.72 36.50 29.33
N ALA A 360 -59.50 37.15 28.47
CA ALA A 360 -59.74 38.60 28.53
C ALA A 360 -60.89 39.01 29.47
N GLN A 361 -61.94 38.20 29.57
CA GLN A 361 -63.21 38.58 30.23
C GLN A 361 -63.64 37.61 31.35
N GLY A 362 -62.87 36.54 31.59
CA GLY A 362 -63.25 35.44 32.48
C GLY A 362 -64.42 34.63 31.94
N TRP A 363 -65.02 33.79 32.81
CA TRP A 363 -66.19 32.96 32.47
C TRP A 363 -67.50 33.75 32.32
N GLY A 364 -67.46 35.07 32.52
CA GLY A 364 -68.62 35.96 32.45
C GLY A 364 -69.21 36.14 31.05
N ALA A 365 -68.51 35.70 30.00
CA ALA A 365 -69.01 35.70 28.63
C ALA A 365 -70.14 34.67 28.39
N TRP A 366 -70.28 33.66 29.27
CA TRP A 366 -71.33 32.62 29.22
C TRP A 366 -72.08 32.50 30.55
N PRO A 367 -72.70 33.60 31.05
CA PRO A 367 -73.02 33.75 32.47
C PRO A 367 -74.05 32.75 33.01
N ALA A 368 -75.00 32.31 32.18
CA ALA A 368 -76.03 31.36 32.60
C ALA A 368 -75.49 29.92 32.67
N CYS A 369 -74.73 29.52 31.66
CA CYS A 369 -74.21 28.16 31.56
C CYS A 369 -72.97 27.93 32.44
N THR A 370 -72.09 28.91 32.60
CA THR A 370 -70.94 28.80 33.51
C THR A 370 -71.37 28.77 34.97
N ALA A 371 -72.39 29.54 35.35
CA ALA A 371 -72.99 29.47 36.69
C ALA A 371 -73.60 28.08 36.99
N LYS A 372 -74.28 27.48 36.01
CA LYS A 372 -74.86 26.14 36.13
C LYS A 372 -73.80 25.03 36.24
N LEU A 373 -72.64 25.24 35.62
CA LEU A 373 -71.50 24.33 35.65
C LEU A 373 -70.52 24.59 36.81
N GLY A 374 -70.75 25.63 37.62
CA GLY A 374 -69.91 25.96 38.78
C GLY A 374 -68.56 26.58 38.43
N LEU A 375 -68.41 27.13 37.23
CA LEU A 375 -67.19 27.79 36.74
C LEU A 375 -67.23 29.27 37.16
N ARG A 376 -66.15 29.78 37.78
CA ARG A 376 -66.02 31.17 38.25
C ARG A 376 -64.78 31.83 37.71
#